data_AF-A0A6N9VEB5-F1
#
_entry.id   AF-A0A6N9VEB5-F1
#
_cell.length_a   1.000
_cell.length_b   1.000
_cell.length_c   1.000
_cell.angle_alpha   90.00
_cell.angle_beta   90.00
_cell.angle_gamma   90.00
#
_symmetry.space_group_name_H-M   'P 1'
#
loop_
_entity.id
_entity.type
_entity.pdbx_description
1 polymer ?
#
loop_
_entity_poly.entity_id
_entity_poly.type
_entity_poly.pdbx_seq_one_letter_code
_entity_poly.pdbx_strand_id
1 'polypeptide(L)' 'DEVITVSNTAAPTVVAIDAVGATPVFVDVRADDHLMDTGQVDAAVTDRTRCLLPVHLYGQCVDMAPLE' A
#
# COMPACT_ATOMS: atom_id res chain seq x y z
N ASP A 1 -7.73 10.50 8.03
CA ASP A 1 -7.15 10.23 6.70
C ASP A 1 -6.73 8.77 6.62
N GLU A 2 -6.91 8.17 5.46
CA GLU A 2 -6.49 6.79 5.17
C GLU A 2 -5.30 6.79 4.22
N VAL A 3 -4.33 5.93 4.49
CA VAL A 3 -3.19 5.65 3.62
C VAL A 3 -3.26 4.21 3.18
N ILE A 4 -3.50 3.98 1.89
CA ILE A 4 -3.49 2.64 1.32
C ILE A 4 -2.04 2.18 1.21
N THR A 5 -1.70 1.03 1.76
CA THR A 5 -0.37 0.41 1.67
C THR A 5 -0.51 -1.12 1.60
N VAL A 6 0.61 -1.84 1.57
CA VAL A 6 0.63 -3.30 1.41
C VAL A 6 0.87 -4.00 2.75
N SER A 7 0.19 -5.14 2.96
CA SER A 7 0.32 -5.96 4.18
C SER A 7 1.74 -6.51 4.39
N ASN A 8 2.47 -6.79 3.30
CA ASN A 8 3.84 -7.27 3.30
C ASN A 8 4.84 -6.10 3.14
N THR A 9 5.16 -5.42 4.25
CA THR A 9 6.15 -4.34 4.29
C THR A 9 6.93 -4.33 5.60
N ALA A 10 7.98 -3.50 5.69
CA ALA A 10 8.68 -3.25 6.93
C ALA A 10 7.81 -2.43 7.91
N ALA A 11 7.93 -2.73 9.20
CA ALA A 11 7.19 -2.01 10.26
C ALA A 11 7.28 -0.47 10.17
N PRO A 12 8.42 0.15 9.80
CA PRO A 12 8.51 1.61 9.66
C PRO A 12 7.51 2.23 8.68
N THR A 13 7.08 1.51 7.63
CA THR A 13 6.06 2.00 6.69
C THR A 13 4.74 2.28 7.40
N VAL A 14 4.28 1.33 8.22
CA VAL A 14 3.01 1.44 8.95
C VAL A 14 3.14 2.39 10.13
N VAL A 15 4.28 2.34 10.85
CA VAL A 15 4.57 3.27 11.96
C VAL A 15 4.57 4.73 11.49
N ALA A 16 5.08 5.02 10.29
CA ALA A 16 5.04 6.38 9.74
C ALA A 16 3.61 6.88 9.49
N ILE A 17 2.70 6.00 9.04
CA ILE A 17 1.27 6.31 8.85
C ILE A 17 0.60 6.58 10.20
N ASP A 18 0.83 5.71 11.19
CA ASP A 18 0.26 5.85 12.53
C ASP A 18 0.78 7.10 13.26
N ALA A 19 2.08 7.40 13.13
CA ALA A 19 2.73 8.55 13.78
C ALA A 19 2.15 9.91 13.34
N VAL A 20 1.53 10.00 12.16
CA VAL A 20 0.83 11.20 11.68
C VAL A 20 -0.68 11.19 11.97
N GLY A 21 -1.17 10.19 12.70
CA GLY A 21 -2.59 10.03 13.05
C GLY A 21 -3.48 9.53 11.91
N ALA A 22 -2.89 9.00 10.83
CA ALA A 22 -3.62 8.41 9.72
C ALA A 22 -3.88 6.91 9.97
N THR A 23 -4.86 6.35 9.27
CA THR A 23 -5.20 4.91 9.35
C THR A 23 -4.60 4.17 8.15
N PRO A 24 -3.76 3.14 8.36
CA PRO A 24 -3.31 2.28 7.27
C PRO A 24 -4.47 1.42 6.76
N VAL A 25 -4.65 1.37 5.45
CA VAL A 25 -5.58 0.48 4.75
C VAL A 25 -4.75 -0.50 3.94
N PHE A 26 -4.85 -1.80 4.25
CA PHE A 26 -4.01 -2.79 3.61
C PHE A 26 -4.65 -3.37 2.35
N VAL A 27 -3.85 -3.38 1.29
CA VAL A 27 -4.04 -4.21 0.10
C VAL A 27 -3.15 -5.45 0.22
N ASP A 28 -3.63 -6.58 -0.28
CA ASP A 28 -2.90 -7.84 -0.23
C ASP A 28 -1.76 -7.91 -1.25
N VAL A 29 -1.03 -9.02 -1.23
CA VAL A 29 0.10 -9.28 -2.14
C VAL A 29 -0.23 -10.29 -3.21
N ARG A 30 0.51 -10.22 -4.32
CA ARG A 30 0.55 -11.30 -5.30
C ARG A 30 1.41 -12.46 -4.80
N ALA A 31 1.00 -13.68 -5.12
CA ALA A 31 1.66 -14.89 -4.63
C ALA A 31 3.00 -15.18 -5.33
N ASP A 32 3.20 -14.66 -6.55
CA ASP A 32 4.38 -14.88 -7.38
C ASP A 32 5.58 -14.06 -6.93
N ASP A 33 5.35 -12.84 -6.45
CA ASP A 33 6.40 -11.86 -6.23
C ASP A 33 6.32 -11.12 -4.89
N HIS A 34 5.25 -11.37 -4.13
CA HIS A 34 5.00 -10.82 -2.79
C HIS A 34 4.93 -9.29 -2.74
N LEU A 35 4.73 -8.65 -3.89
CA LEU A 35 4.46 -7.22 -4.01
C LEU A 35 2.96 -6.95 -3.97
N MET A 36 2.61 -5.67 -3.80
CA MET A 36 1.23 -5.19 -3.77
C MET A 36 0.43 -5.68 -4.99
N ASP A 37 -0.74 -6.28 -4.75
CA ASP A 37 -1.72 -6.56 -5.79
C ASP A 37 -2.47 -5.27 -6.15
N THR A 38 -1.96 -4.55 -7.15
CA THR A 38 -2.52 -3.26 -7.57
C THR A 38 -3.96 -3.36 -8.10
N GLY A 39 -4.41 -4.55 -8.49
CA GLY A 39 -5.80 -4.79 -8.90
C GLY A 39 -6.82 -4.63 -7.76
N GLN A 40 -6.37 -4.63 -6.50
CA GLN A 40 -7.24 -4.45 -5.33
C GLN A 40 -7.30 -2.99 -4.83
N VAL A 41 -6.48 -2.09 -5.38
CA VAL A 41 -6.35 -0.72 -4.87
C VAL A 41 -7.64 0.08 -5.04
N ASP A 42 -8.29 0.01 -6.21
CA ASP A 42 -9.53 0.76 -6.50
C ASP A 42 -10.65 0.45 -5.49
N ALA A 43 -10.79 -0.83 -5.12
CA ALA A 43 -11.77 -1.27 -4.12
C ALA A 43 -11.44 -0.82 -2.69
N ALA A 44 -10.19 -0.43 -2.42
CA ALA A 44 -9.75 0.07 -1.12
C ALA A 44 -9.86 1.61 -1.00
N VAL A 45 -10.15 2.32 -2.10
CA VAL A 45 -10.31 3.78 -2.09
C VAL A 45 -11.64 4.17 -1.43
N THR A 46 -11.57 5.17 -0.55
CA THR A 46 -12.73 5.79 0.10
C THR A 46 -12.60 7.30 0.06
N ASP A 47 -13.64 8.03 0.47
CA ASP A 47 -13.61 9.49 0.63
C ASP A 47 -12.55 9.98 1.65
N ARG A 48 -12.00 9.08 2.46
CA ARG A 48 -10.94 9.37 3.45
C ARG A 48 -9.54 9.08 2.93
N THR A 49 -9.38 8.45 1.77
CA THR A 49 -8.07 8.12 1.20
C THR A 49 -7.33 9.41 0.82
N ARG A 50 -6.11 9.56 1.35
CA ARG A 50 -5.25 10.73 1.06
C ARG A 50 -3.92 10.37 0.42
N CYS A 51 -3.51 9.11 0.51
CA CYS A 51 -2.23 8.65 -0.01
C CYS A 51 -2.31 7.17 -0.39
N LEU A 52 -1.64 6.83 -1.50
CA LEU A 52 -1.29 5.47 -1.87
C LEU A 52 0.22 5.32 -1.67
N LEU A 53 0.63 4.36 -0.84
CA LEU A 53 2.00 4.11 -0.44
C LEU A 53 2.42 2.67 -0.81
N PRO A 54 2.79 2.43 -2.08
CA PRO A 54 3.33 1.15 -2.52
C PRO A 54 4.75 0.95 -2.00
N VAL A 55 5.18 -0.31 -1.87
CA VAL A 55 6.49 -0.67 -1.33
C VAL A 55 7.22 -1.57 -2.32
N HIS A 56 8.38 -1.10 -2.79
CA HIS A 56 9.29 -1.86 -3.64
C HIS A 56 10.14 -2.81 -2.79
N LEU A 57 9.50 -3.91 -2.34
CA LEU A 57 10.11 -4.83 -1.40
C LEU A 57 11.37 -5.47 -2.02
N TYR A 58 12.44 -5.54 -1.23
CA TYR A 58 13.74 -6.07 -1.64
C TYR A 58 14.36 -5.41 -2.90
N GLY A 59 13.90 -4.21 -3.27
CA GLY A 59 14.35 -3.50 -4.47
C GLY A 59 13.61 -3.90 -5.75
N GLN A 60 12.64 -4.82 -5.67
CA GLN A 60 11.77 -5.15 -6.80
C GLN A 60 10.64 -4.13 -6.90
N CYS A 61 10.45 -3.56 -8.09
CA CYS A 61 9.43 -2.54 -8.31
C CYS A 61 8.03 -3.15 -8.35
N VAL A 62 7.08 -2.48 -7.71
CA VAL A 62 5.65 -2.74 -7.86
C VAL A 62 5.28 -2.36 -9.30
N ASP A 63 4.35 -3.10 -9.91
CA ASP A 63 3.79 -2.69 -11.19
C ASP A 63 2.92 -1.45 -10.99
N MET A 64 3.48 -0.28 -11.32
CA MET A 64 2.84 1.03 -11.10
C MET A 64 1.91 1.42 -12.24
N ALA A 65 1.98 0.77 -13.41
CA ALA A 65 1.18 1.17 -14.58
C ALA A 65 -0.34 1.13 -14.33
N PRO A 66 -0.91 0.18 -13.54
CA PRO A 66 -2.32 0.19 -13.17
C PRO A 66 -2.74 1.32 -12.22
N LEU A 67 -1.78 2.11 -11.69
CA LEU A 67 -2.00 3.15 -10.68
C LEU A 67 -1.82 4.58 -11.21
N GLU A 68 -1.51 4.74 -12.50
CA GLU A 68 -1.45 6.04 -13.21
C GLU A 68 -2.85 6.53 -13.64
#